data_AF-A0A927IHY2-F1
#
_entry.id   AF-A0A927IHY2-F1
#
_cell.length_a   1.000
_cell.length_b   1.000
_cell.length_c   1.000
_cell.angle_alpha   90.00
_cell.angle_beta   90.00
_cell.angle_gamma   90.00
#
_symmetry.space_group_name_H-M   'P 1'
#
loop_
_entity.id
_entity.type
_entity.pdbx_description
1 polymer ?
#
loop_
_entity_poly.entity_id
_entity_poly.type
_entity_poly.pdbx_seq_one_letter_code
_entity_poly.pdbx_strand_id
1 'polypeptide(L)' 'MITVFKILGRVGLLLTVLPSILFLFDAIDLDSVKLYMTIGMVAWFVGSILASRILPAVEDDAS' A
#
# COMPACT_ATOMS: atom_id res chain seq x y z
N MET A 1 8.18 -4.63 16.71
CA MET A 1 7.66 -5.32 15.50
C MET A 1 6.46 -4.61 14.88
N ILE A 2 5.49 -4.14 15.69
CA ILE A 2 4.28 -3.39 15.25
C ILE A 2 4.58 -2.13 14.41
N THR A 3 5.65 -1.42 14.73
CA THR A 3 6.08 -0.21 14.00
C THR A 3 6.38 -0.47 12.52
N VAL A 4 6.97 -1.63 12.21
CA VAL A 4 7.36 -1.98 10.83
C VAL A 4 6.13 -2.16 9.96
N PHE A 5 5.08 -2.82 10.47
CA PHE A 5 3.84 -3.01 9.72
C PHE A 5 3.01 -1.74 9.57
N LYS A 6 2.96 -0.86 10.59
CA LYS A 6 2.33 0.47 10.45
C LYS A 6 3.05 1.33 9.41
N ILE A 7 4.37 1.23 9.35
CA ILE A 7 5.19 1.90 8.31
C ILE A 7 4.90 1.27 6.95
N LEU A 8 4.83 -0.06 6.85
CA LEU A 8 4.52 -0.76 5.60
C LEU A 8 3.14 -0.36 5.05
N GLY A 9 2.14 -0.20 5.90
CA GLY A 9 0.82 0.33 5.51
C GLY A 9 0.86 1.78 5.01
N ARG A 10 1.70 2.64 5.60
CA ARG A 10 1.92 4.02 5.12
C ARG A 10 2.73 4.08 3.82
N VAL A 11 3.72 3.21 3.67
CA VAL A 11 4.53 3.11 2.44
C VAL A 11 3.68 2.58 1.30
N GLY A 12 2.83 1.58 1.54
CA GLY A 12 1.83 1.11 0.57
C GLY A 12 0.85 2.22 0.16
N LEU A 13 0.46 3.09 1.09
CA LEU A 13 -0.39 4.25 0.80
C LEU A 13 0.35 5.29 -0.07
N LEU A 14 1.63 5.53 0.19
CA LEU A 14 2.44 6.42 -0.65
C LEU A 14 2.64 5.86 -2.06
N LEU A 15 2.73 4.53 -2.19
CA LEU A 15 2.90 3.86 -3.47
C LEU A 15 1.67 3.96 -4.39
N THR A 16 0.47 4.25 -3.86
CA THR A 16 -0.71 4.51 -4.69
C THR A 16 -0.71 5.92 -5.28
N VAL A 17 -0.01 6.86 -4.65
CA VAL A 17 0.10 8.26 -5.08
C VAL A 17 1.27 8.47 -6.06
N LEU A 18 2.35 7.70 -5.89
CA LEU A 18 3.55 7.73 -6.73
C LEU A 18 3.28 7.66 -8.25
N PRO A 19 2.48 6.71 -8.78
CA PRO A 19 2.22 6.62 -10.21
C PRO A 19 1.46 7.83 -10.76
N SER A 20 0.59 8.48 -9.96
CA SER A 20 -0.07 9.73 -10.37
C SER A 20 0.93 10.90 -10.47
N ILE A 21 1.94 10.93 -9.59
CA ILE A 21 3.01 11.94 -9.65
C ILE A 21 3.89 11.68 -10.88
N LEU A 22 4.30 10.43 -11.11
CA LEU A 22 5.14 10.05 -12.25
C LEU A 22 4.46 10.32 -13.60
N PHE A 23 3.14 10.13 -13.70
CA PHE A 23 2.35 10.53 -14.87
C PHE A 23 2.40 12.04 -15.11
N LEU A 24 2.34 12.85 -14.05
CA LEU A 24 2.33 14.31 -14.13
C LEU A 24 3.63 14.89 -14.73
N PHE A 25 4.73 14.15 -14.62
CA PHE A 25 6.04 14.49 -15.21
C PHE A 25 6.25 13.91 -16.60
N ASP A 26 5.22 13.33 -17.24
CA ASP A 26 5.29 12.65 -18.54
C ASP A 26 6.31 11.48 -18.55
N ALA A 27 6.64 10.95 -17.37
CA ALA A 27 7.65 9.90 -17.22
C ALA A 27 7.11 8.49 -17.53
N ILE A 28 5.79 8.32 -17.58
CA ILE A 28 5.10 7.05 -17.83
C ILE A 28 3.81 7.26 -18.60
N ASP A 29 3.53 6.33 -19.51
CA ASP A 29 2.37 6.34 -20.38
C ASP A 29 1.06 6.04 -19.62
N LEU A 30 -0.08 6.47 -20.16
CA LEU A 30 -1.37 6.48 -19.48
C LEU A 30 -1.89 5.05 -19.21
N ASP A 31 -1.56 4.11 -20.09
CA ASP A 31 -1.84 2.68 -19.89
C ASP A 31 -1.01 2.09 -18.73
N SER A 32 0.26 2.49 -18.61
CA SER A 32 1.13 2.06 -17.51
C SER A 32 0.65 2.60 -16.17
N VAL A 33 0.17 3.85 -16.14
CA VAL A 33 -0.33 4.51 -14.91
C VAL A 33 -1.55 3.80 -14.35
N LYS A 34 -2.51 3.41 -15.21
CA LYS A 34 -3.68 2.64 -14.78
C LYS A 34 -3.28 1.30 -14.18
N LEU A 35 -2.31 0.63 -14.80
CA LEU A 35 -1.82 -0.67 -14.36
C LEU A 35 -1.11 -0.55 -13.00
N TYR A 36 -0.21 0.42 -12.84
CA TYR A 36 0.48 0.69 -11.57
C TYR A 36 -0.46 1.20 -10.47
N MET A 37 -1.45 2.03 -10.77
CA MET A 37 -2.48 2.43 -9.79
C MET A 37 -3.29 1.23 -9.32
N THR A 38 -3.70 0.35 -10.23
CA THR A 38 -4.50 -0.83 -9.89
C THR A 38 -3.69 -1.78 -9.01
N ILE A 39 -2.44 -2.07 -9.38
CA ILE A 39 -1.53 -2.90 -8.58
C ILE A 39 -1.27 -2.25 -7.21
N GLY A 40 -0.99 -0.95 -7.18
CA GLY A 40 -0.77 -0.20 -5.94
C GLY A 40 -2.00 -0.24 -5.03
N MET A 41 -3.19 -0.09 -5.58
CA MET A 41 -4.45 -0.13 -4.83
C MET A 41 -4.71 -1.53 -4.26
N VAL A 42 -4.48 -2.59 -5.04
CA VAL A 42 -4.61 -3.97 -4.56
C VAL A 42 -3.58 -4.27 -3.46
N ALA A 43 -2.32 -3.89 -3.66
CA ALA A 43 -1.26 -4.07 -2.68
C ALA A 43 -1.53 -3.30 -1.38
N TRP A 44 -2.03 -2.06 -1.49
CA TRP A 44 -2.45 -1.27 -0.33
C TRP A 44 -3.67 -1.86 0.36
N PHE A 45 -4.66 -2.33 -0.39
CA PHE A 45 -5.87 -2.94 0.19
C PHE A 45 -5.50 -4.21 0.98
N VAL A 46 -4.71 -5.10 0.40
CA VAL A 46 -4.22 -6.30 1.09
C VAL A 46 -3.38 -5.92 2.32
N GLY A 47 -2.42 -5.00 2.17
CA GLY A 47 -1.56 -4.56 3.27
C GLY A 47 -2.32 -3.87 4.41
N SER A 48 -3.31 -3.04 4.08
CA SER A 48 -4.15 -2.32 5.05
C SER A 48 -5.11 -3.24 5.79
N ILE A 49 -5.70 -4.23 5.09
CA ILE A 49 -6.52 -5.28 5.71
C ILE A 49 -5.67 -6.12 6.67
N LEU A 50 -4.50 -6.58 6.23
CA LEU A 50 -3.58 -7.35 7.07
C LEU A 50 -3.17 -6.55 8.32
N ALA A 51 -2.85 -5.28 8.13
CA ALA A 51 -2.43 -4.40 9.21
C ALA A 51 -3.57 -4.05 10.19
N SER A 52 -4.81 -3.93 9.70
CA SER A 52 -5.94 -3.48 10.52
C SER A 52 -6.70 -4.63 11.17
N ARG A 53 -6.64 -5.84 10.61
CA ARG A 53 -7.44 -7.00 11.08
C ARG A 53 -6.59 -8.13 11.64
N ILE A 54 -5.41 -8.40 11.05
CA ILE A 54 -4.62 -9.59 11.42
C ILE A 54 -3.61 -9.27 12.52
N LEU A 55 -2.91 -8.14 12.46
CA LEU A 55 -2.02 -7.73 13.55
C LEU A 55 -2.70 -7.68 14.93
N PRO A 56 -3.87 -7.04 15.10
CA PRO A 56 -4.52 -7.02 16.42
C PRO A 56 -5.00 -8.41 16.88
N ALA A 57 -5.32 -9.33 15.96
CA ALA A 57 -5.71 -10.70 16.30
C ALA A 57 -4.50 -11.57 16.70
N VAL A 58 -3.35 -11.39 16.05
CA VAL A 58 -2.09 -12.09 16.42
C VAL A 58 -1.52 -11.56 17.75
N GLU A 59 -1.74 -10.29 18.07
CA GLU A 59 -1.31 -9.69 19.34
C GLU A 59 -2.14 -10.18 20.53
N ASP A 60 -3.42 -10.50 20.31
CA ASP A 60 -4.34 -11.06 21.32
C ASP A 60 -4.04 -12.54 21.62
N ASP A 61 -3.72 -13.34 20.59
CA ASP A 61 -3.26 -14.74 20.74
C ASP A 61 -1.88 -14.88 21.40
N ALA A 62 -1.11 -13.78 21.50
CA ALA A 62 0.24 -13.76 22.06
C ALA A 62 0.35 -13.19 23.49
N SER A 63 -0.75 -12.76 24.11
CA SER A 63 -0.85 -12.34 25.53
C SER A 63 -1.42 -13.43 26.43
#